data_AF-A0A355XVK5-F1
#
_entry.id   AF-A0A355XVK5-F1
#
_cell.length_a   1.000
_cell.length_b   1.000
_cell.length_c   1.000
_cell.angle_alpha   90.00
_cell.angle_beta   90.00
_cell.angle_gamma   90.00
#
_symmetry.space_group_name_H-M   'P 1'
#
loop_
_entity.id
_entity.type
_entity.pdbx_description
1 polymer ?
#
loop_
_entity_poly.entity_id
_entity_poly.type
_entity_poly.pdbx_seq_one_letter_code
_entity_poly.pdbx_strand_id
1 'polypeptide(L)'
;MANYYSDHPEIEFHLHHPLMERIVELKERGYADKDQFADAPVNYADAIENYKRLLDITGDVAANIIEPNSESVDLEGPHLENGRMLYASKTYENL
;
A
#
# COMPACT_ATOMS: atom_id res chain seq x y z
N MET A 1 5.71 2.37 -17.14
CA MET A 1 6.11 1.45 -16.06
C MET A 1 4.89 0.64 -15.70
N ALA A 2 5.02 -0.64 -15.33
CA ALA A 2 3.87 -1.39 -14.80
C ALA A 2 3.46 -0.78 -13.46
N ASN A 3 2.17 -0.78 -13.13
CA ASN A 3 1.69 -0.34 -11.83
C ASN A 3 0.40 -1.11 -11.53
N TYR A 4 0.49 -2.04 -10.58
CA TYR A 4 -0.60 -2.98 -10.31
C TYR A 4 -1.87 -2.34 -9.75
N TYR A 5 -1.81 -1.07 -9.34
CA TYR A 5 -3.00 -0.30 -9.01
C TYR A 5 -3.65 0.28 -10.28
N SER A 6 -2.93 1.06 -11.09
CA SER A 6 -3.51 1.71 -12.29
C SER A 6 -3.82 0.75 -13.43
N ASP A 7 -3.14 -0.41 -13.46
CA ASP A 7 -3.36 -1.46 -14.46
C ASP A 7 -4.69 -2.22 -14.23
N HIS A 8 -5.30 -2.08 -13.04
CA HIS A 8 -6.56 -2.73 -12.63
C HIS A 8 -7.62 -1.68 -12.22
N PRO A 9 -8.38 -1.11 -13.17
CA PRO A 9 -9.36 -0.04 -12.90
C PRO A 9 -10.43 -0.40 -11.87
N GLU A 10 -10.71 -1.69 -11.67
CA GLU A 10 -11.62 -2.20 -10.65
C GLU A 10 -11.20 -1.85 -9.21
N ILE A 11 -9.90 -1.65 -8.96
CA ILE A 11 -9.41 -1.27 -7.62
C ILE A 11 -9.80 0.18 -7.32
N GLU A 12 -9.58 1.09 -8.28
CA GLU A 12 -9.98 2.49 -8.15
C GLU A 12 -11.51 2.64 -8.07
N PHE A 13 -12.27 1.79 -8.78
CA PHE A 13 -13.74 1.80 -8.75
C PHE A 13 -14.29 1.74 -7.32
N HIS A 14 -13.66 0.98 -6.41
CA HIS A 14 -14.10 0.88 -5.03
C HIS A 14 -13.99 2.18 -4.23
N LEU A 15 -13.08 3.09 -4.60
CA LEU A 15 -12.95 4.41 -3.98
C LEU A 15 -14.08 5.37 -4.38
N HIS A 16 -14.81 5.06 -5.44
CA HIS A 16 -15.92 5.87 -5.94
C HIS A 16 -17.29 5.39 -5.46
N HIS A 17 -17.33 4.48 -4.50
CA HIS A 17 -18.57 3.96 -3.94
C HIS A 17 -19.39 5.09 -3.25
N PRO A 18 -20.73 5.15 -3.39
CA PRO A 18 -21.54 6.20 -2.77
C PRO A 18 -21.41 6.32 -1.25
N LEU A 19 -21.06 5.23 -0.56
CA LEU A 19 -20.82 5.21 0.89
C LEU A 19 -19.40 5.64 1.28
N MET A 20 -18.52 5.95 0.33
CA MET A 20 -17.12 6.20 0.61
C MET A 20 -16.91 7.44 1.47
N GLU A 21 -17.70 8.49 1.28
CA GLU A 21 -17.67 9.67 2.14
C GLU A 21 -17.90 9.31 3.61
N ARG A 22 -18.92 8.49 3.88
CA ARG A 22 -19.22 8.04 5.26
C ARG A 22 -18.15 7.12 5.82
N ILE A 23 -17.58 6.24 4.98
CA ILE A 23 -16.54 5.30 5.41
C ILE A 23 -15.25 6.05 5.76
N VAL A 24 -14.85 7.01 4.93
CA VAL A 24 -13.66 7.84 5.16
C VAL A 24 -13.84 8.70 6.41
N GLU A 25 -15.01 9.32 6.58
CA GLU A 25 -15.31 10.09 7.80
C GLU A 25 -15.13 9.23 9.06
N LEU A 26 -15.62 7.98 9.06
CA LEU A 26 -15.46 7.06 10.19
C LEU A 26 -14.00 6.60 10.36
N LYS A 27 -13.30 6.32 9.25
CA LYS A 27 -11.90 5.88 9.24
C LYS A 27 -10.96 6.95 9.80
N GLU A 28 -11.17 8.20 9.39
CA GLU A 28 -10.41 9.38 9.82
C GLU A 28 -10.93 9.95 11.15
N ARG A 29 -11.86 9.28 11.83
CA ARG A 29 -12.44 9.69 13.13
C ARG A 29 -12.99 11.12 13.10
N GLY A 30 -13.63 11.50 11.99
CA GLY A 30 -14.11 12.87 11.77
C GLY A 30 -12.98 13.89 11.59
N TYR A 31 -11.83 13.46 11.06
CA TYR A 31 -10.63 14.28 10.84
C TYR A 31 -10.06 14.87 12.13
N ALA A 32 -10.17 14.14 13.25
CA ALA A 32 -9.76 14.60 14.59
C ALA A 32 -8.26 14.90 14.71
N ASP A 33 -7.46 14.36 13.78
CA ASP A 33 -6.01 14.45 13.80
C ASP A 33 -5.48 15.66 13.02
N LYS A 34 -6.34 16.39 12.28
CA LYS A 34 -5.96 17.54 11.45
C LYS A 34 -5.26 18.68 12.19
N ASP A 35 -5.56 18.85 13.49
CA ASP A 35 -4.97 19.88 14.34
C ASP A 35 -3.72 19.38 15.10
N GLN A 36 -3.45 18.07 15.03
CA GLN A 36 -2.34 17.41 15.72
C GLN A 36 -1.17 17.11 14.79
N PHE A 37 -1.44 16.84 13.50
CA PHE A 37 -0.43 16.49 12.50
C PHE A 37 -0.62 17.34 11.25
N ALA A 38 0.49 17.85 10.70
CA ALA A 38 0.46 18.73 9.52
C ALA A 38 -0.07 18.03 8.25
N ASP A 39 0.16 16.72 8.14
CA ASP A 39 -0.21 15.91 6.97
C ASP A 39 -1.51 15.13 7.19
N ALA A 40 -2.21 15.35 8.31
CA ALA A 40 -3.49 14.67 8.56
C ALA A 40 -4.59 15.25 7.65
N PRO A 41 -5.42 14.39 7.04
CA PRO A 41 -6.45 14.85 6.12
C PRO A 41 -7.47 15.72 6.83
N VAL A 42 -7.83 16.86 6.23
CA VAL A 42 -8.74 17.83 6.86
C VAL A 42 -10.21 17.66 6.44
N ASN A 43 -10.44 16.95 5.34
CA ASN A 43 -11.76 16.66 4.78
C ASN A 43 -11.72 15.42 3.86
N TYR A 44 -12.88 15.06 3.31
CA TYR A 44 -13.03 13.88 2.46
C TYR A 44 -12.18 13.93 1.18
N ALA A 45 -12.17 15.07 0.49
CA ALA A 45 -11.44 15.21 -0.77
C ALA A 45 -9.92 15.04 -0.57
N ASP A 46 -9.42 15.59 0.53
CA ASP A 46 -8.02 15.47 0.95
C ASP A 46 -7.66 14.02 1.32
N ALA A 47 -8.50 13.36 2.12
CA ALA A 47 -8.31 11.95 2.47
C ALA A 47 -8.30 11.02 1.24
N ILE A 48 -9.26 11.17 0.32
CA ILE A 48 -9.32 10.34 -0.88
C ILE A 48 -8.13 10.59 -1.82
N GLU A 49 -7.72 11.83 -2.01
CA GLU A 49 -6.52 12.14 -2.80
C GLU A 49 -5.27 11.49 -2.18
N ASN A 50 -5.13 11.55 -0.86
CA ASN A 50 -4.04 10.88 -0.15
C ASN A 50 -4.08 9.36 -0.34
N TYR A 51 -5.26 8.74 -0.27
CA TYR A 51 -5.41 7.30 -0.50
C TYR A 51 -5.04 6.91 -1.93
N LYS A 52 -5.46 7.70 -2.93
CA LYS A 52 -5.09 7.48 -4.34
C LYS A 52 -3.58 7.51 -4.54
N ARG A 53 -2.90 8.50 -3.97
CA ARG A 53 -1.43 8.60 -4.03
C ARG A 53 -0.73 7.41 -3.36
N LEU A 54 -1.23 6.98 -2.20
CA LEU A 54 -0.67 5.82 -1.50
C LEU A 54 -0.81 4.55 -2.33
N LEU A 55 -1.97 4.34 -2.94
CA LEU A 55 -2.23 3.17 -3.79
C LEU A 55 -1.38 3.21 -5.07
N ASP A 56 -1.18 4.39 -5.66
CA ASP A 56 -0.31 4.56 -6.81
C ASP A 56 1.15 4.17 -6.50
N ILE A 57 1.71 4.68 -5.40
CA ILE A 57 3.06 4.32 -4.93
C ILE A 57 3.13 2.82 -4.62
N THR A 58 2.12 2.28 -3.95
CA THR A 58 2.08 0.86 -3.58
C THR A 58 2.03 -0.03 -4.83
N GLY A 59 1.26 0.37 -5.85
CA GLY A 59 1.15 -0.34 -7.11
C GLY A 59 2.46 -0.32 -7.92
N ASP A 60 3.19 0.79 -7.90
CA ASP A 60 4.51 0.91 -8.50
C ASP A 60 5.54 0.00 -7.80
N VAL A 61 5.62 0.05 -6.47
CA VAL A 61 6.52 -0.81 -5.68
C VAL A 61 6.19 -2.28 -5.89
N ALA A 62 4.90 -2.65 -5.89
CA ALA A 62 4.47 -4.03 -6.12
C ALA A 62 4.91 -4.54 -7.50
N ALA A 63 4.72 -3.73 -8.55
CA ALA A 63 4.99 -4.15 -9.92
C ALA A 63 6.48 -4.13 -10.28
N ASN A 64 7.25 -3.17 -9.77
CA ASN A 64 8.63 -2.92 -10.25
C ASN A 64 9.71 -3.34 -9.25
N ILE A 65 9.37 -3.60 -7.98
CA ILE A 65 10.33 -4.05 -6.96
C ILE A 65 9.96 -5.45 -6.47
N ILE A 66 8.72 -5.65 -6.01
CA ILE A 66 8.31 -6.92 -5.38
C ILE A 66 8.16 -8.04 -6.40
N GLU A 67 7.46 -7.80 -7.52
CA GLU A 67 7.22 -8.84 -8.51
C GLU A 67 8.50 -9.37 -9.18
N PRO A 68 9.46 -8.54 -9.61
CA PRO A 68 10.70 -9.04 -10.23
C PRO A 68 11.54 -9.89 -9.26
N ASN A 69 11.40 -9.64 -7.96
CA ASN A 69 12.08 -10.39 -6.90
C ASN A 69 11.33 -11.68 -6.50
N SER A 70 10.05 -11.81 -6.86
CA SER A 70 9.14 -12.85 -6.33
C SER A 70 9.61 -14.28 -6.62
N GLU A 71 10.03 -14.56 -7.85
CA GLU A 71 10.54 -15.88 -8.26
C GLU A 71 11.80 -16.24 -7.47
N SER A 72 12.73 -15.29 -7.31
CA SER A 72 13.97 -15.52 -6.56
C SER A 72 13.70 -15.76 -5.08
N VAL A 73 12.73 -15.07 -4.49
CA VAL A 73 12.31 -15.29 -3.09
C VAL A 73 11.77 -16.71 -2.92
N ASP A 74 10.93 -17.17 -3.85
CA ASP A 74 10.33 -18.51 -3.80
C ASP A 74 11.39 -19.62 -3.99
N LEU A 75 12.30 -19.45 -4.95
CA LEU A 75 13.38 -20.40 -5.22
C LEU A 75 14.37 -20.56 -4.06
N GLU A 76 14.76 -19.45 -3.42
CA GLU A 76 15.68 -19.47 -2.29
C GLU A 76 14.99 -19.98 -1.02
N GLY A 77 13.81 -19.43 -0.72
CA GLY A 77 13.03 -19.75 0.47
C GLY A 77 13.71 -19.37 1.79
N PRO A 78 12.93 -19.31 2.89
CA PRO A 78 13.48 -19.17 4.22
C PRO A 78 14.20 -20.46 4.66
N HIS A 79 15.31 -20.33 5.39
CA HIS A 79 16.05 -21.49 5.92
C HIS A 79 16.52 -21.25 7.37
N LEU A 80 16.62 -22.34 8.13
CA LEU A 80 17.02 -22.32 9.53
C LEU A 80 18.53 -22.57 9.64
N GLU A 81 19.27 -21.60 10.15
CA GLU A 81 20.70 -21.74 10.46
C GLU A 81 20.97 -21.41 11.93
N ASN A 82 21.68 -22.30 12.62
CA ASN A 82 22.10 -22.08 14.01
C ASN A 82 20.95 -21.71 14.96
N GLY A 83 19.77 -22.29 14.74
CA GLY A 83 18.56 -22.02 15.53
C GLY A 83 17.90 -20.66 15.25
N ARG A 84 18.30 -19.96 14.17
CA ARG A 84 17.71 -18.70 13.72
C ARG A 84 17.17 -18.83 12.29
N MET A 85 16.02 -18.22 12.07
CA MET A 85 15.41 -18.15 10.74
C MET A 85 16.15 -17.07 9.92
N LEU A 86 16.63 -17.43 8.73
CA LEU A 86 17.17 -16.51 7.73
C LEU A 86 16.17 -16.37 6.57
N TYR A 87 15.77 -15.13 6.27
CA TYR A 87 14.95 -14.84 5.11
C TYR A 87 15.76 -14.95 3.83
N ALA A 88 15.07 -15.19 2.70
CA ALA A 88 15.69 -15.12 1.39
C ALA A 88 16.30 -13.73 1.15
N SER A 89 17.41 -13.68 0.43
CA SER A 89 18.16 -12.46 0.14
C SER A 89 17.28 -11.34 -0.43
N LYS A 90 16.43 -11.67 -1.41
CA LYS A 90 15.47 -10.75 -2.02
C LYS A 90 14.33 -10.31 -1.10
N THR A 91 14.01 -11.08 -0.07
CA THR A 91 13.07 -10.63 0.97
C THR A 91 13.64 -9.45 1.75
N TYR A 92 14.96 -9.41 2.00
CA TYR A 92 15.59 -8.25 2.64
C TYR A 92 15.64 -7.02 1.75
N GLU A 93 15.84 -7.20 0.44
CA GLU A 93 15.79 -6.08 -0.53
C GLU A 93 14.39 -5.47 -0.65
N ASN A 94 13.34 -6.23 -0.30
CA ASN A 94 11.95 -5.77 -0.33
C ASN A 94 11.51 -5.02 0.96
N LEU A 95 12.33 -4.95 2.01
CA LEU A 95 12.02 -4.30 3.30
C LEU A 95 12.44 -2.84 3.33
#